data_AF-A0A2E1K9Q5-F1
#
_entry.id   AF-A0A2E1K9Q5-F1
#
_cell.length_a   1.000
_cell.length_b   1.000
_cell.length_c   1.000
_cell.angle_alpha   90.00
_cell.angle_beta   90.00
_cell.angle_gamma   90.00
#
_symmetry.space_group_name_H-M   'P 1'
#
loop_
_entity.id
_entity.type
_entity.pdbx_description
1 polymer ?
#
loop_
_entity_poly.entity_id
_entity_poly.type
_entity_poly.pdbx_seq_one_letter_code
_entity_poly.pdbx_strand_id
1 'polypeptide(L)'
;MKLKFLAFFTVLLIASKSLAQVADGIYSLPSIPGWYAVHLSNGDLRRFYTFSVTGAWYKYEGSQANSKSVVAITGVGINEALEITQSPTGFVSQTTYCLPVENEACVELDLSEESTGINALLATGSLKAIYKTQWNADLVLYESNGIIVVLLFEKDISESTFSHIGVYTMAISDELRLSNLVTIIESDTEDETGLDFELLISDLDNPQISFENVTCSIADAETCASLKATYFSQLVRTF
;
A
#
# COMPACT_ATOMS: atom_id res chain seq x y z
N MET A 1 8.61 30.42 44.20
CA MET A 1 9.31 29.77 43.07
C MET A 1 8.64 28.46 42.60
N LYS A 2 7.30 28.33 42.63
CA LYS A 2 6.58 27.09 42.27
C LYS A 2 5.52 27.26 41.16
N LEU A 3 5.05 28.50 40.91
CA LEU A 3 4.00 28.77 39.92
C LEU A 3 4.51 28.81 38.46
N LYS A 4 5.77 29.22 38.25
CA LYS A 4 6.37 29.31 36.90
C LYS A 4 6.70 27.94 36.29
N PHE A 5 6.88 26.91 37.11
CA PHE A 5 7.17 25.55 36.64
C PHE A 5 5.92 24.84 36.11
N LEU A 6 4.75 25.12 36.69
CA LEU A 6 3.48 24.50 36.31
C LEU A 6 2.97 25.01 34.94
N ALA A 7 3.21 26.29 34.64
CA ALA A 7 2.88 26.89 33.34
C ALA A 7 3.75 26.36 32.19
N PHE A 8 5.02 26.04 32.47
CA PHE A 8 5.91 25.46 31.46
C PHE A 8 5.53 24.01 31.11
N PHE A 9 5.04 23.24 32.09
CA PHE A 9 4.59 21.86 31.87
C PHE A 9 3.27 21.77 31.08
N THR A 10 2.36 22.73 31.29
CA THR A 10 1.12 22.82 30.51
C THR A 10 1.35 23.30 29.08
N VAL A 11 2.30 24.20 28.84
CA VAL A 11 2.68 24.61 27.47
C VAL A 11 3.40 23.49 26.72
N LEU A 12 4.21 22.66 27.39
CA LEU A 12 4.81 21.47 26.76
C LEU A 12 3.76 20.42 26.36
N LEU A 13 2.70 20.22 27.16
CA LEU A 13 1.61 19.28 26.87
C LEU A 13 0.67 19.78 25.75
N ILE A 14 0.58 21.10 25.52
CA ILE A 14 -0.21 21.67 24.42
C ILE A 14 0.58 21.67 23.10
N ALA A 15 1.92 21.72 23.16
CA ALA A 15 2.79 21.61 22.00
C ALA A 15 2.94 20.18 21.45
N SER A 16 2.47 19.17 22.18
CA SER A 16 2.46 17.76 21.74
C SER A 16 1.10 17.31 21.21
N LYS A 17 0.25 18.22 20.71
CA LYS A 17 -0.64 17.82 19.62
C LYS A 17 0.21 17.72 18.37
N SER A 18 1.02 16.67 18.26
CA SER A 18 1.35 16.19 16.92
C SER A 18 0.01 16.03 16.24
N LEU A 19 -0.22 16.82 15.20
CA LEU A 19 -1.36 16.61 14.35
C LEU A 19 -1.18 15.19 13.81
N ALA A 20 -1.98 14.26 14.30
CA ALA A 20 -1.77 12.85 14.03
C ALA A 20 -1.87 12.65 12.51
N GLN A 21 -0.74 12.24 11.91
CA GLN A 21 -0.73 11.82 10.52
C GLN A 21 -1.54 10.53 10.41
N VAL A 22 -2.07 10.27 9.21
CA VAL A 22 -2.71 8.99 8.91
C VAL A 22 -1.67 7.90 9.14
N ALA A 23 -1.99 6.93 10.00
CA ALA A 23 -1.12 5.81 10.27
C ALA A 23 -0.88 4.98 8.99
N ASP A 24 0.25 4.27 8.94
CA ASP A 24 0.50 3.39 7.81
C ASP A 24 -0.21 2.05 8.00
N GLY A 25 -0.67 1.45 6.91
CA GLY A 25 -1.23 0.09 6.89
C GLY A 25 -2.50 -0.02 6.06
N ILE A 26 -3.23 -1.11 6.31
CA ILE A 26 -4.48 -1.44 5.62
C ILE A 26 -5.69 -0.96 6.42
N TYR A 27 -6.67 -0.45 5.70
CA TYR A 27 -7.96 0.03 6.16
C TYR A 27 -9.08 -0.68 5.39
N SER A 28 -10.17 -1.04 6.06
CA SER A 28 -11.41 -1.41 5.37
C SER A 28 -12.21 -0.16 5.01
N LEU A 29 -12.93 -0.19 3.88
CA LEU A 29 -13.79 0.92 3.42
C LEU A 29 -15.28 0.53 3.58
N PRO A 30 -15.95 0.91 4.68
CA PRO A 30 -17.30 0.41 4.97
C PRO A 30 -18.38 0.90 4.00
N SER A 31 -18.17 2.07 3.39
CA SER A 31 -19.09 2.64 2.39
C SER A 31 -19.10 1.84 1.08
N ILE A 32 -18.06 1.03 0.82
CA ILE A 32 -17.93 0.22 -0.39
C ILE A 32 -17.52 -1.21 0.02
N PRO A 33 -18.49 -2.08 0.34
CA PRO A 33 -18.20 -3.44 0.83
C PRO A 33 -17.25 -4.22 -0.08
N GLY A 34 -16.27 -4.90 0.52
CA GLY A 34 -15.24 -5.64 -0.22
C GLY A 34 -14.07 -4.79 -0.71
N TRP A 35 -14.06 -3.48 -0.41
CA TRP A 35 -12.95 -2.59 -0.68
C TRP A 35 -12.12 -2.27 0.56
N TYR A 36 -10.84 -2.06 0.30
CA TYR A 36 -9.82 -1.74 1.27
C TYR A 36 -8.98 -0.58 0.73
N ALA A 37 -8.21 0.02 1.63
CA ALA A 37 -7.19 0.98 1.28
C ALA A 37 -5.87 0.64 1.97
N VAL A 38 -4.75 0.96 1.32
CA VAL A 38 -3.43 0.95 1.93
C VAL A 38 -2.91 2.37 1.92
N HIS A 39 -2.49 2.87 3.08
CA HIS A 39 -1.78 4.15 3.19
C HIS A 39 -0.35 3.88 3.65
N LEU A 40 0.63 4.41 2.93
CA LEU A 40 2.03 4.43 3.34
C LEU A 40 2.62 5.84 3.23
N SER A 41 3.49 6.18 4.18
CA SER A 41 4.21 7.44 4.30
C SER A 41 5.73 7.26 4.22
N ASN A 42 6.46 8.21 3.62
CA ASN A 42 7.92 8.25 3.67
C ASN A 42 8.37 9.72 3.72
N GLY A 43 8.77 10.20 4.90
CA GLY A 43 8.92 11.64 5.15
C GLY A 43 7.62 12.38 4.86
N ASP A 44 7.64 13.30 3.90
CA ASP A 44 6.44 14.01 3.44
C ASP A 44 5.72 13.31 2.28
N LEU A 45 6.28 12.27 1.67
CA LEU A 45 5.66 11.56 0.55
C LEU A 45 4.55 10.63 1.03
N ARG A 46 3.48 10.52 0.23
CA ARG A 46 2.32 9.67 0.51
C ARG A 46 2.02 8.78 -0.68
N ARG A 47 1.70 7.53 -0.37
CA ARG A 47 1.20 6.53 -1.31
C ARG A 47 -0.08 5.98 -0.74
N PHE A 48 -1.13 6.00 -1.54
CA PHE A 48 -2.44 5.54 -1.13
C PHE A 48 -3.00 4.66 -2.24
N TYR A 49 -3.41 3.45 -1.89
CA TYR A 49 -4.04 2.52 -2.80
C TYR A 49 -5.46 2.28 -2.32
N THR A 50 -6.43 2.23 -3.21
CA THR A 50 -7.73 1.62 -2.93
C THR A 50 -7.86 0.37 -3.78
N PHE A 51 -8.45 -0.68 -3.23
CA PHE A 51 -8.57 -1.94 -3.94
C PHE A 51 -9.76 -2.78 -3.49
N SER A 52 -10.32 -3.56 -4.40
CA SER A 52 -11.32 -4.57 -4.12
C SER A 52 -10.69 -5.95 -4.04
N VAL A 53 -11.29 -6.85 -3.27
CA VAL A 53 -10.89 -8.27 -3.25
C VAL A 53 -11.18 -9.01 -4.58
N THR A 54 -11.84 -8.33 -5.52
CA THR A 54 -12.20 -8.86 -6.84
C THR A 54 -11.28 -8.36 -7.96
N GLY A 55 -10.21 -7.63 -7.62
CA GLY A 55 -9.14 -7.27 -8.57
C GLY A 55 -9.05 -5.80 -8.96
N ALA A 56 -10.09 -4.98 -8.71
CA ALA A 56 -10.02 -3.55 -9.07
C ALA A 56 -9.13 -2.78 -8.10
N TRP A 57 -8.23 -1.92 -8.59
CA TRP A 57 -7.43 -1.06 -7.73
C TRP A 57 -7.06 0.28 -8.37
N TYR A 58 -6.76 1.26 -7.52
CA TYR A 58 -6.35 2.60 -7.88
C TYR A 58 -5.17 3.04 -7.02
N LYS A 59 -4.20 3.70 -7.65
CA LYS A 59 -3.02 4.25 -6.98
C LYS A 59 -3.08 5.76 -6.99
N TYR A 60 -2.95 6.34 -5.81
CA TYR A 60 -2.86 7.76 -5.56
C TYR A 60 -1.47 8.10 -5.00
N GLU A 61 -0.95 9.22 -5.47
CA GLU A 61 0.37 9.72 -5.11
C GLU A 61 0.25 11.17 -4.62
N GLY A 62 1.03 11.53 -3.61
CA GLY A 62 1.03 12.91 -3.14
C GLY A 62 1.92 13.12 -1.93
N SER A 63 1.51 14.04 -1.06
CA SER A 63 2.33 14.48 0.06
C SER A 63 1.54 14.89 1.30
N GLN A 64 2.24 15.07 2.40
CA GLN A 64 1.72 15.72 3.59
C GLN A 64 1.47 17.20 3.31
N ALA A 65 0.30 17.71 3.69
CA ALA A 65 -0.02 19.12 3.77
C ALA A 65 -0.62 19.41 5.15
N ASN A 66 0.13 20.11 6.01
CA ASN A 66 -0.23 20.32 7.41
C ASN A 66 -0.47 19.00 8.15
N SER A 67 -1.70 18.72 8.58
CA SER A 67 -2.14 17.50 9.24
C SER A 67 -2.78 16.47 8.30
N LYS A 68 -2.83 16.74 6.99
CA LYS A 68 -3.54 15.93 6.01
C LYS A 68 -2.55 15.24 5.08
N SER A 69 -2.90 14.05 4.61
CA SER A 69 -2.32 13.52 3.37
C SER A 69 -3.16 14.06 2.21
N VAL A 70 -2.52 14.66 1.22
CA VAL A 70 -3.17 15.11 -0.01
C VAL A 70 -2.61 14.28 -1.14
N VAL A 71 -3.45 13.47 -1.76
CA VAL A 71 -3.04 12.50 -2.79
C VAL A 71 -3.92 12.64 -4.02
N ALA A 72 -3.37 12.37 -5.19
CA ALA A 72 -4.08 12.44 -6.44
C ALA A 72 -3.79 11.22 -7.31
N ILE A 73 -4.75 10.88 -8.14
CA ILE A 73 -4.60 9.91 -9.23
C ILE A 73 -4.78 10.65 -10.55
N THR A 74 -3.89 10.36 -11.49
CA THR A 74 -3.89 11.00 -12.81
C THR A 74 -3.59 9.97 -13.90
N GLY A 75 -4.14 10.17 -15.09
CA GLY A 75 -3.77 9.38 -16.27
C GLY A 75 -4.38 7.98 -16.33
N VAL A 76 -5.49 7.74 -15.63
CA VAL A 76 -6.22 6.44 -15.62
C VAL A 76 -7.70 6.59 -15.96
N GLY A 77 -8.05 7.45 -16.92
CA GLY A 77 -9.45 7.71 -17.32
C GLY A 77 -10.23 8.63 -16.35
N ILE A 78 -9.74 8.78 -15.12
CA ILE A 78 -10.20 9.72 -14.09
C ILE A 78 -9.02 10.52 -13.54
N ASN A 79 -9.25 11.79 -13.24
CA ASN A 79 -8.33 12.62 -12.46
C ASN A 79 -9.03 13.02 -11.16
N GLU A 80 -8.57 12.51 -10.04
CA GLU A 80 -9.18 12.72 -8.73
C GLU A 80 -8.13 13.09 -7.69
N ALA A 81 -8.49 13.90 -6.69
CA ALA A 81 -7.66 14.11 -5.50
C ALA A 81 -8.44 13.97 -4.20
N LEU A 82 -7.77 13.38 -3.22
CA LEU A 82 -8.28 13.10 -1.88
C LEU A 82 -7.50 13.88 -0.83
N GLU A 83 -8.22 14.48 0.10
CA GLU A 83 -7.68 14.90 1.40
C GLU A 83 -8.00 13.84 2.44
N ILE A 84 -6.97 13.32 3.12
CA ILE A 84 -7.09 12.24 4.09
C ILE A 84 -6.59 12.72 5.45
N THR A 85 -7.41 12.54 6.48
CA THR A 85 -7.13 12.94 7.86
C THR A 85 -7.27 11.76 8.82
N GLN A 86 -6.41 11.71 9.83
CA GLN A 86 -6.52 10.70 10.87
C GLN A 86 -7.81 10.89 11.68
N SER A 87 -8.50 9.77 11.93
CA SER A 87 -9.62 9.67 12.86
C SER A 87 -9.28 8.70 13.99
N PRO A 88 -10.04 8.65 15.10
CA PRO A 88 -9.76 7.71 16.19
C PRO A 88 -9.79 6.23 15.77
N THR A 89 -10.57 5.90 14.74
CA THR A 89 -10.77 4.51 14.26
C THR A 89 -10.07 4.22 12.94
N GLY A 90 -9.45 5.23 12.31
CA GLY A 90 -8.69 5.09 11.08
C GLY A 90 -8.51 6.42 10.38
N PHE A 91 -9.19 6.64 9.25
CA PHE A 91 -9.14 7.92 8.55
C PHE A 91 -10.52 8.38 8.07
N VAL A 92 -10.60 9.67 7.79
CA VAL A 92 -11.65 10.31 7.00
C VAL A 92 -11.00 10.86 5.74
N SER A 93 -11.57 10.56 4.58
CA SER A 93 -11.15 11.05 3.28
C SER A 93 -12.27 11.85 2.62
N GLN A 94 -11.91 12.96 1.99
CA GLN A 94 -12.81 13.77 1.20
C GLN A 94 -12.23 13.97 -0.19
N THR A 95 -13.05 13.77 -1.23
CA THR A 95 -12.65 14.10 -2.60
C THR A 95 -12.69 15.62 -2.79
N THR A 96 -11.56 16.20 -3.15
CA THR A 96 -11.41 17.65 -3.35
C THR A 96 -11.70 18.11 -4.76
N TYR A 97 -11.37 17.26 -5.75
CA TYR A 97 -11.82 17.40 -7.12
C TYR A 97 -11.93 16.04 -7.77
N CYS A 98 -12.83 15.94 -8.75
CA CYS A 98 -12.96 14.81 -9.66
C CYS A 98 -13.22 15.37 -11.04
N LEU A 99 -12.31 15.09 -11.97
CA LEU A 99 -12.44 15.48 -13.37
C LEU A 99 -12.42 14.21 -14.22
N PRO A 100 -13.49 13.98 -15.01
CA PRO A 100 -13.45 12.90 -15.97
C PRO A 100 -12.47 13.24 -17.09
N VAL A 101 -11.66 12.26 -17.49
CA VAL A 101 -10.81 12.41 -18.68
C VAL A 101 -11.59 12.01 -19.93
N GLU A 102 -12.42 10.94 -19.84
CA GLU A 102 -13.20 10.43 -20.98
C GLU A 102 -14.62 9.87 -20.64
N ASN A 103 -15.09 9.89 -19.38
CA ASN A 103 -16.34 9.21 -18.94
C ASN A 103 -17.19 9.99 -17.92
N GLU A 104 -18.40 9.54 -17.59
CA GLU A 104 -19.28 10.16 -16.57
C GLU A 104 -18.90 9.86 -15.10
N ALA A 105 -17.72 9.28 -14.83
CA ALA A 105 -17.36 8.73 -13.51
C ALA A 105 -17.45 9.74 -12.33
N CYS A 106 -17.36 11.04 -12.61
CA CYS A 106 -17.45 12.10 -11.61
C CYS A 106 -18.83 12.79 -11.55
N VAL A 107 -19.80 12.40 -12.39
CA VAL A 107 -21.05 13.17 -12.60
C VAL A 107 -21.97 13.14 -11.38
N GLU A 108 -21.99 12.03 -10.64
CA GLU A 108 -22.82 11.87 -9.43
C GLU A 108 -22.02 12.06 -8.14
N LEU A 109 -20.73 12.42 -8.22
CA LEU A 109 -19.89 12.53 -7.05
C LEU A 109 -20.18 13.83 -6.27
N ASP A 110 -20.68 13.69 -5.06
CA ASP A 110 -20.78 14.80 -4.12
C ASP A 110 -19.43 15.00 -3.41
N LEU A 111 -18.71 16.06 -3.79
CA LEU A 111 -17.41 16.42 -3.19
C LEU A 111 -17.52 16.83 -1.70
N SER A 112 -18.73 17.04 -1.18
CA SER A 112 -18.95 17.29 0.24
C SER A 112 -19.08 16.00 1.06
N GLU A 113 -19.25 14.84 0.42
CA GLU A 113 -19.31 13.57 1.12
C GLU A 113 -17.94 13.12 1.63
N GLU A 114 -17.94 12.65 2.87
CA GLU A 114 -16.77 12.05 3.50
C GLU A 114 -16.88 10.53 3.43
N SER A 115 -15.79 9.89 3.02
CA SER A 115 -15.60 8.45 3.15
C SER A 115 -14.72 8.15 4.36
N THR A 116 -14.90 6.97 4.95
CA THR A 116 -14.12 6.55 6.13
C THR A 116 -13.36 5.27 5.84
N GLY A 117 -12.12 5.22 6.33
CA GLY A 117 -11.34 4.00 6.42
C GLY A 117 -11.24 3.56 7.87
N ILE A 118 -11.51 2.31 8.17
CA ILE A 118 -11.37 1.73 9.51
C ILE A 118 -10.09 0.91 9.55
N ASN A 119 -9.27 1.10 10.59
CA ASN A 119 -8.04 0.33 10.80
C ASN A 119 -8.33 -1.17 10.71
N ALA A 120 -7.68 -1.84 9.75
CA ALA A 120 -7.75 -3.30 9.63
C ALA A 120 -6.43 -3.92 10.08
N LEU A 121 -5.30 -3.43 9.55
CA LEU A 121 -3.97 -3.96 9.88
C LEU A 121 -2.91 -2.87 9.73
N LEU A 122 -2.49 -2.28 10.85
CA LEU A 122 -1.54 -1.17 10.86
C LEU A 122 -0.10 -1.65 10.82
N ALA A 123 0.77 -0.87 10.19
CA ALA A 123 2.21 -1.08 10.28
C ALA A 123 2.69 -0.74 11.71
N THR A 124 3.55 -1.59 12.24
CA THR A 124 4.14 -1.43 13.58
C THR A 124 5.66 -1.47 13.57
N GLY A 125 6.25 -1.97 12.48
CA GLY A 125 7.68 -2.08 12.30
C GLY A 125 8.28 -0.94 11.51
N SER A 126 9.61 -0.96 11.38
CA SER A 126 10.35 -0.01 10.54
C SER A 126 10.30 -0.37 9.05
N LEU A 127 10.10 -1.64 8.73
CA LEU A 127 10.05 -2.10 7.34
C LEU A 127 8.74 -1.63 6.69
N LYS A 128 8.88 -0.75 5.70
CA LYS A 128 7.79 -0.24 4.87
C LYS A 128 8.38 0.28 3.56
N ALA A 129 7.96 -0.28 2.43
CA ALA A 129 8.47 0.10 1.11
C ALA A 129 7.50 -0.29 -0.01
N ILE A 130 7.70 0.31 -1.18
CA ILE A 130 7.03 -0.12 -2.42
C ILE A 130 8.08 -0.40 -3.46
N TYR A 131 7.98 -1.57 -4.09
CA TYR A 131 8.87 -2.01 -5.16
C TYR A 131 8.11 -2.14 -6.47
N LYS A 132 8.82 -1.91 -7.56
CA LYS A 132 8.38 -2.28 -8.90
C LYS A 132 8.99 -3.59 -9.31
N THR A 133 8.14 -4.50 -9.78
CA THR A 133 8.53 -5.76 -10.41
C THR A 133 8.87 -5.54 -11.88
N GLN A 134 9.57 -6.51 -12.48
CA GLN A 134 9.92 -6.44 -13.91
C GLN A 134 8.70 -6.61 -14.83
N TRP A 135 7.60 -7.17 -14.32
CA TRP A 135 6.32 -7.27 -15.01
C TRP A 135 5.35 -6.12 -14.63
N ASN A 136 5.90 -4.99 -14.15
CA ASN A 136 5.19 -3.73 -13.90
C ASN A 136 4.18 -3.72 -12.72
N ALA A 137 4.18 -4.74 -11.86
CA ALA A 137 3.39 -4.74 -10.63
C ALA A 137 4.00 -3.82 -9.56
N ASP A 138 3.15 -3.19 -8.75
CA ASP A 138 3.54 -2.59 -7.46
C ASP A 138 3.52 -3.69 -6.39
N LEU A 139 4.66 -3.93 -5.75
CA LEU A 139 4.78 -4.76 -4.56
C LEU A 139 4.89 -3.84 -3.35
N VAL A 140 3.81 -3.73 -2.59
CA VAL A 140 3.72 -2.94 -1.36
C VAL A 140 4.01 -3.85 -0.17
N LEU A 141 4.97 -3.46 0.66
CA LEU A 141 5.45 -4.29 1.76
C LEU A 141 5.54 -3.48 3.05
N TYR A 142 5.01 -4.01 4.15
CA TYR A 142 5.23 -3.44 5.48
C TYR A 142 5.14 -4.49 6.60
N GLU A 143 5.76 -4.21 7.75
CA GLU A 143 5.71 -5.08 8.92
C GLU A 143 4.57 -4.69 9.88
N SER A 144 3.80 -5.69 10.29
CA SER A 144 2.75 -5.62 11.31
C SER A 144 2.92 -6.75 12.33
N ASN A 145 3.32 -6.40 13.55
CA ASN A 145 3.53 -7.27 14.70
C ASN A 145 4.39 -8.52 14.38
N GLY A 146 5.53 -8.33 13.72
CA GLY A 146 6.43 -9.43 13.34
C GLY A 146 5.99 -10.25 12.14
N ILE A 147 4.90 -9.86 11.46
CA ILE A 147 4.45 -10.45 10.20
C ILE A 147 4.68 -9.43 9.09
N ILE A 148 5.20 -9.88 7.95
CA ILE A 148 5.29 -9.04 6.76
C ILE A 148 4.00 -9.16 5.96
N VAL A 149 3.38 -8.02 5.67
CA VAL A 149 2.26 -7.90 4.77
C VAL A 149 2.80 -7.55 3.39
N VAL A 150 2.41 -8.32 2.38
CA VAL A 150 2.79 -8.10 0.98
C VAL A 150 1.53 -7.94 0.16
N LEU A 151 1.39 -6.82 -0.54
CA LEU A 151 0.33 -6.60 -1.53
C LEU A 151 0.96 -6.46 -2.90
N LEU A 152 0.46 -7.22 -3.86
CA LEU A 152 0.85 -7.17 -5.26
C LEU A 152 -0.29 -6.53 -6.05
N PHE A 153 -0.02 -5.41 -6.71
CA PHE A 153 -0.98 -4.72 -7.59
C PHE A 153 -0.46 -4.75 -9.01
N GLU A 154 -1.07 -5.59 -9.83
CA GLU A 154 -0.74 -5.74 -11.24
C GLU A 154 -1.83 -5.14 -12.11
N LYS A 155 -1.42 -4.41 -13.14
CA LYS A 155 -2.30 -3.85 -14.15
C LYS A 155 -1.94 -4.48 -15.48
N ASP A 156 -2.91 -5.12 -16.13
CA ASP A 156 -2.71 -5.64 -17.48
C ASP A 156 -2.33 -4.50 -18.44
N ILE A 157 -1.52 -4.85 -19.42
CA ILE A 157 -0.93 -3.97 -20.44
C ILE A 157 -1.94 -3.75 -21.60
N SER A 158 -3.05 -4.49 -21.62
CA SER A 158 -4.10 -4.37 -22.62
C SER A 158 -5.26 -3.46 -22.16
N GLU A 159 -6.16 -3.07 -23.08
CA GLU A 159 -7.42 -2.38 -22.74
C GLU A 159 -8.39 -3.26 -21.91
N SER A 160 -7.98 -4.47 -21.53
CA SER A 160 -8.73 -5.35 -20.65
C SER A 160 -8.78 -4.78 -19.22
N THR A 161 -9.89 -5.04 -18.55
CA THR A 161 -10.13 -4.72 -17.13
C THR A 161 -9.38 -5.64 -16.17
N PHE A 162 -8.54 -6.56 -16.66
CA PHE A 162 -7.86 -7.51 -15.79
C PHE A 162 -6.78 -6.79 -14.98
N SER A 163 -7.10 -6.62 -13.71
CA SER A 163 -6.20 -6.12 -12.68
C SER A 163 -6.08 -7.25 -11.68
N HIS A 164 -4.85 -7.70 -11.44
CA HIS A 164 -4.58 -8.77 -10.51
C HIS A 164 -4.14 -8.17 -9.18
N ILE A 165 -4.69 -8.72 -8.10
CA ILE A 165 -4.35 -8.35 -6.74
C ILE A 165 -4.03 -9.62 -5.97
N GLY A 166 -2.83 -9.65 -5.43
CA GLY A 166 -2.39 -10.65 -4.46
C GLY A 166 -2.18 -10.01 -3.10
N VAL A 167 -2.72 -10.63 -2.05
CA VAL A 167 -2.46 -10.26 -0.65
C VAL A 167 -1.86 -11.46 0.02
N TYR A 168 -0.63 -11.30 0.49
CA TYR A 168 0.15 -12.36 1.11
C TYR A 168 0.70 -11.93 2.45
N THR A 169 1.06 -12.91 3.27
CA THR A 169 1.91 -12.70 4.44
C THR A 169 3.20 -13.50 4.32
N MET A 170 4.25 -13.00 4.95
CA MET A 170 5.55 -13.68 5.07
C MET A 170 6.09 -13.54 6.50
N ALA A 171 6.98 -14.43 6.90
CA ALA A 171 7.78 -14.30 8.11
C ALA A 171 9.11 -13.60 7.80
N ILE A 172 9.62 -12.78 8.72
CA ILE A 172 10.97 -12.18 8.63
C ILE A 172 11.92 -12.86 9.62
N SER A 173 13.11 -13.25 9.15
CA SER A 173 14.17 -13.80 10.01
C SER A 173 15.15 -12.72 10.49
N ASP A 174 16.01 -13.06 11.45
CA ASP A 174 17.10 -12.20 11.93
C ASP A 174 18.12 -11.85 10.83
N GLU A 175 18.18 -12.66 9.77
CA GLU A 175 19.03 -12.43 8.58
C GLU A 175 18.32 -11.58 7.52
N LEU A 176 17.19 -10.95 7.87
CA LEU A 176 16.36 -10.13 6.98
C LEU A 176 15.84 -10.88 5.74
N ARG A 177 15.68 -12.20 5.87
CA ARG A 177 15.06 -13.05 4.86
C ARG A 177 13.56 -13.11 5.12
N LEU A 178 12.77 -12.89 4.07
CA LEU A 178 11.33 -13.07 4.06
C LEU A 178 11.00 -14.41 3.42
N SER A 179 10.29 -15.26 4.15
CA SER A 179 9.96 -16.61 3.70
C SER A 179 8.57 -17.03 4.18
N ASN A 180 8.16 -18.25 3.80
CA ASN A 180 6.83 -18.81 4.08
C ASN A 180 5.73 -17.89 3.54
N LEU A 181 5.73 -17.66 2.22
CA LEU A 181 4.69 -16.91 1.55
C LEU A 181 3.33 -17.62 1.75
N VAL A 182 2.37 -16.92 2.32
CA VAL A 182 1.00 -17.42 2.55
C VAL A 182 0.01 -16.51 1.83
N THR A 183 -0.74 -17.07 0.89
CA THR A 183 -1.83 -16.36 0.21
C THR A 183 -3.01 -16.14 1.15
N ILE A 184 -3.46 -14.89 1.25
CA ILE A 184 -4.66 -14.49 2.00
C ILE A 184 -5.80 -14.21 1.04
N ILE A 185 -5.52 -13.44 -0.03
CA ILE A 185 -6.47 -13.11 -1.10
C ILE A 185 -5.71 -13.15 -2.41
N GLU A 186 -6.35 -13.70 -3.44
CA GLU A 186 -5.90 -13.60 -4.82
C GLU A 186 -7.15 -13.34 -5.67
N SER A 187 -7.14 -12.25 -6.44
CA SER A 187 -8.32 -11.84 -7.21
C SER A 187 -8.59 -12.72 -8.42
N ASP A 188 -7.54 -13.36 -8.93
CA ASP A 188 -7.65 -14.40 -9.95
C ASP A 188 -7.50 -15.76 -9.27
N THR A 189 -8.54 -16.57 -9.35
CA THR A 189 -8.57 -17.91 -8.74
C THR A 189 -8.55 -19.02 -9.79
N GLU A 190 -8.56 -18.67 -11.09
CA GLU A 190 -8.64 -19.66 -12.16
C GLU A 190 -7.26 -20.22 -12.54
N ASP A 191 -6.19 -19.44 -12.31
CA ASP A 191 -4.82 -19.84 -12.57
C ASP A 191 -3.98 -19.80 -11.28
N GLU A 192 -3.75 -20.97 -10.66
CA GLU A 192 -2.68 -21.11 -9.68
C GLU A 192 -1.35 -20.81 -10.37
N THR A 193 -0.74 -19.67 -10.08
CA THR A 193 0.57 -19.28 -10.67
C THR A 193 1.69 -20.27 -10.33
N GLY A 194 1.48 -21.08 -9.28
CA GLY A 194 2.41 -22.10 -8.80
C GLY A 194 3.79 -21.55 -8.47
N LEU A 195 3.90 -20.24 -8.26
CA LEU A 195 5.17 -19.56 -8.07
C LEU A 195 5.35 -19.22 -6.60
N ASP A 196 6.43 -19.73 -6.00
CA ASP A 196 6.81 -19.42 -4.62
C ASP A 196 8.21 -18.80 -4.62
N PHE A 197 8.46 -17.86 -3.72
CA PHE A 197 9.73 -17.16 -3.63
C PHE A 197 10.00 -16.67 -2.22
N GLU A 198 11.28 -16.55 -1.92
CA GLU A 198 11.76 -15.79 -0.77
C GLU A 198 12.24 -14.42 -1.23
N LEU A 199 12.31 -13.49 -0.28
CA LEU A 199 12.89 -12.19 -0.50
C LEU A 199 14.05 -11.99 0.48
N LEU A 200 15.13 -11.37 0.03
CA LEU A 200 16.24 -10.99 0.90
C LEU A 200 16.35 -9.47 0.93
N ILE A 201 16.27 -8.90 2.13
CA ILE A 201 16.41 -7.46 2.33
C ILE A 201 17.88 -7.13 2.63
N SER A 202 18.43 -6.09 1.98
CA SER A 202 19.81 -5.65 2.20
C SER A 202 20.06 -5.13 3.62
N ASP A 203 19.18 -4.26 4.08
CA ASP A 203 19.21 -3.56 5.38
C ASP A 203 17.84 -2.90 5.64
N LEU A 204 17.58 -2.46 6.87
CA LEU A 204 16.29 -1.88 7.24
C LEU A 204 16.20 -0.35 7.05
N ASP A 205 17.33 0.33 6.81
CA ASP A 205 17.37 1.78 6.67
C ASP A 205 17.04 2.20 5.23
N ASN A 206 17.59 1.48 4.26
CA ASN A 206 17.32 1.60 2.83
C ASN A 206 17.10 0.21 2.21
N PRO A 207 15.99 -0.47 2.53
CA PRO A 207 15.75 -1.84 2.09
C PRO A 207 15.77 -1.93 0.57
N GLN A 208 16.83 -2.53 0.03
CA GLN A 208 16.82 -3.13 -1.30
C GLN A 208 16.41 -4.58 -1.13
N ILE A 209 15.60 -5.10 -2.05
CA ILE A 209 15.13 -6.47 -1.98
C ILE A 209 15.50 -7.21 -3.26
N SER A 210 15.95 -8.45 -3.11
CA SER A 210 16.13 -9.39 -4.20
C SER A 210 15.27 -10.62 -3.99
N PHE A 211 14.86 -11.24 -5.10
CA PHE A 211 14.26 -12.56 -5.07
C PHE A 211 15.32 -13.62 -4.74
N GLU A 212 14.92 -14.59 -3.92
CA GLU A 212 15.70 -15.76 -3.55
C GLU A 212 14.82 -17.00 -3.66
N ASN A 213 15.43 -18.16 -3.85
CA ASN A 213 14.75 -19.46 -3.80
C ASN A 213 13.42 -19.54 -4.60
N VAL A 214 13.33 -18.83 -5.74
CA VAL A 214 12.14 -18.86 -6.59
C VAL A 214 11.90 -20.29 -7.07
N THR A 215 10.68 -20.79 -6.99
CA THR A 215 10.26 -22.10 -7.50
C THR A 215 8.99 -21.94 -8.34
N CYS A 216 8.81 -22.84 -9.31
CA CYS A 216 7.61 -22.89 -10.14
C CYS A 216 7.09 -24.34 -10.11
N SER A 217 5.93 -24.57 -9.50
CA SER A 217 5.31 -25.89 -9.37
C SER A 217 4.54 -26.31 -10.62
N ILE A 218 4.08 -25.34 -11.42
CA ILE A 218 3.25 -25.56 -12.61
C ILE A 218 4.03 -25.54 -13.94
N ALA A 219 5.33 -25.22 -13.93
CA ALA A 219 6.16 -25.09 -15.12
C ALA A 219 7.29 -26.12 -15.14
N ASP A 220 7.69 -26.58 -16.33
CA ASP A 220 8.89 -27.40 -16.47
C ASP A 220 10.17 -26.60 -16.12
N ALA A 221 11.29 -27.32 -15.94
CA ALA A 221 12.53 -26.71 -15.46
C ALA A 221 13.08 -25.63 -16.41
N GLU A 222 12.93 -25.79 -17.73
CA GLU A 222 13.41 -24.84 -18.72
C GLU A 222 12.56 -23.57 -18.71
N THR A 223 11.25 -23.72 -18.70
CA THR A 223 10.27 -22.64 -18.59
C THR A 223 10.44 -21.89 -17.28
N CYS A 224 10.58 -22.59 -16.16
CA CYS A 224 10.80 -21.98 -14.86
C CYS A 224 12.13 -21.21 -14.81
N ALA A 225 13.21 -21.74 -15.40
CA ALA A 225 14.49 -21.02 -15.49
C ALA A 225 14.37 -19.74 -16.34
N SER A 226 13.63 -19.80 -17.46
CA SER A 226 13.36 -18.65 -18.32
C SER A 226 12.55 -17.56 -17.58
N LEU A 227 11.50 -17.96 -16.87
CA LEU A 227 10.68 -17.05 -16.05
C LEU A 227 11.53 -16.35 -14.98
N LYS A 228 12.35 -17.11 -14.23
CA LYS A 228 13.25 -16.54 -13.21
C LYS A 228 14.19 -15.50 -13.79
N ALA A 229 14.86 -15.84 -14.91
CA ALA A 229 15.81 -14.94 -15.54
C ALA A 229 15.16 -13.67 -16.10
N THR A 230 13.90 -13.77 -16.54
CA THR A 230 13.19 -12.66 -17.19
C THR A 230 12.52 -11.73 -16.18
N TYR A 231 11.90 -12.29 -15.14
CA TYR A 231 10.97 -11.56 -14.29
C TYR A 231 11.41 -11.42 -12.83
N PHE A 232 12.25 -12.34 -12.34
CA PHE A 232 12.61 -12.43 -10.91
C PHE A 232 14.09 -12.12 -10.65
N SER A 233 14.71 -11.31 -11.52
CA SER A 233 16.11 -10.90 -11.35
C SER A 233 16.28 -9.66 -10.48
N GLN A 234 15.25 -8.80 -10.40
CA GLN A 234 15.34 -7.52 -9.70
C GLN A 234 13.98 -7.03 -9.19
N LEU A 235 14.01 -6.37 -8.03
CA LEU A 235 12.97 -5.47 -7.53
C LEU A 235 13.56 -4.06 -7.41
N VAL A 236 12.83 -3.06 -7.90
CA VAL A 236 13.29 -1.66 -7.83
C VAL A 236 12.47 -0.92 -6.78
N ARG A 237 13.12 -0.45 -5.71
CA ARG A 237 12.42 0.37 -4.71
C ARG A 237 11.98 1.70 -5.33
N THR A 238 10.72 2.05 -5.14
CA THR A 238 10.10 3.30 -5.63
C THR A 238 9.52 4.17 -4.51
N PHE A 239 9.45 3.63 -3.28
CA PHE A 239 8.99 4.33 -2.07
C PHE A 239 9.68 3.79 -0.82
#